data_AF-A0A6H1KMH4-F1
#
_entry.id   AF-A0A6H1KMH4-F1
#
_cell.length_a   1.000
_cell.length_b   1.000
_cell.length_c   1.000
_cell.angle_alpha   90.00
_cell.angle_beta   90.00
_cell.angle_gamma   90.00
#
_symmetry.space_group_name_H-M   'P 1'
#
loop_
_entity.id
_entity.type
_entity.pdbx_description
1 polymer ?
#
loop_
_entity_poly.entity_id
_entity_poly.type
_entity_poly.pdbx_seq_one_letter_code
_entity_poly.pdbx_strand_id
1 'polypeptide(L)'
;MPAQRSVLTLVPRPTKAALRPGHFTLDAGTALRIGAGAEPAADLLRTLLAPATGLSPRPSPDGQFALTLDPGLTGLGEEGYGLTVAPHAVLLRAAHLTGLLRGIQTLRQLLPPQALLDTPQRGTRWLLPCAEITDVPRHPWRGAMLDVARHFQPVSYLRRYVDLLALHKISVFHLHLTDDQGWRMPVAALPRLTEVGGHRAESQKGPAGSDTYDGIPHGGAYTRDELVGLVRYAAARGVTVMPEIEMPGHVRAALAAYPELGNHPERTLDVWTRWGVCDTVLGVHDEVLDFCRTVLDEVMDVFPSPYIHVGGEECPTTEWTHNVAARERAVAQGLPGPAALHGWFLGQIGDFLVRHGRRPVGWAETGAELPLDFTVMTWRDSAHTLTAARRGHPVVSAYHRATYLDYAQSGDPREPLAQPGGVVDLRAVHAHDPVPEDADPDVAGRVLGTQTQLWTEFVTTPAHIEYLTYPRLCALADRAWSGATDWADFRSRLDEHTVRLDALDVRQHP
;
A
#
# COMPACT_ATOMS: atom_id res chain seq x y z
N MET A 1 -0.93 23.77 36.82
CA MET A 1 -1.10 22.35 36.46
C MET A 1 -1.67 22.32 35.05
N PRO A 2 -1.04 21.67 34.06
CA PRO A 2 -1.69 21.52 32.77
C PRO A 2 -2.93 20.63 32.96
N ALA A 3 -4.03 21.02 32.32
CA ALA A 3 -5.31 20.34 32.43
C ALA A 3 -5.17 18.84 32.13
N GLN A 4 -5.82 18.00 32.94
CA GLN A 4 -5.94 16.57 32.71
C GLN A 4 -6.54 16.35 31.31
N ARG A 5 -5.74 15.82 30.38
CA ARG A 5 -6.20 15.46 29.02
C ARG A 5 -7.35 14.45 29.14
N SER A 6 -8.53 14.82 28.67
CA SER A 6 -9.75 14.00 28.79
C SER A 6 -9.96 13.01 27.64
N VAL A 7 -9.15 13.06 26.58
CA VAL A 7 -9.33 12.24 25.36
C VAL A 7 -7.98 11.74 24.83
N LEU A 8 -7.94 10.49 24.37
CA LEU A 8 -6.80 9.89 23.67
C LEU A 8 -6.74 10.39 22.22
N THR A 9 -5.64 11.03 21.84
CA THR A 9 -5.41 11.60 20.50
C THR A 9 -4.68 10.62 19.58
N LEU A 10 -5.35 9.49 19.30
CA LEU A 10 -4.83 8.40 18.47
C LEU A 10 -5.37 8.48 17.04
N VAL A 11 -4.51 8.18 16.06
CA VAL A 11 -4.88 8.13 14.63
C VAL A 11 -4.34 6.83 14.04
N PRO A 12 -5.19 5.86 13.64
CA PRO A 12 -6.65 5.90 13.67
C PRO A 12 -7.25 5.84 15.09
N ARG A 13 -8.51 6.28 15.23
CA ARG A 13 -9.29 6.18 16.46
C ARG A 13 -9.58 4.71 16.81
N PRO A 14 -9.29 4.24 18.03
CA PRO A 14 -9.63 2.88 18.42
C PRO A 14 -11.13 2.63 18.49
N THR A 15 -11.58 1.40 18.25
CA THR A 15 -13.00 1.00 18.36
C THR A 15 -13.58 1.35 19.73
N LYS A 16 -12.85 1.04 20.81
CA LYS A 16 -13.18 1.42 22.20
C LYS A 16 -11.91 1.81 22.93
N ALA A 17 -11.94 2.96 23.60
CA ALA A 17 -10.84 3.41 24.45
C ALA A 17 -11.37 4.17 25.67
N ALA A 18 -10.78 3.91 26.83
CA ALA A 18 -11.09 4.61 28.08
C ALA A 18 -9.81 4.95 28.84
N LEU A 19 -9.61 6.23 29.16
CA LEU A 19 -8.54 6.66 30.05
C LEU A 19 -8.84 6.24 31.49
N ARG A 20 -7.79 5.85 32.21
CA ARG A 20 -7.82 5.53 33.64
C ARG A 20 -6.85 6.46 34.38
N PRO A 21 -7.06 6.74 35.67
CA PRO A 21 -6.13 7.55 36.45
C PRO A 21 -4.73 6.90 36.53
N GLY A 22 -3.69 7.73 36.39
CA GLY A 22 -2.30 7.31 36.58
C GLY A 22 -1.55 7.01 35.29
N HIS A 23 -0.29 6.59 35.44
CA HIS A 23 0.61 6.27 34.34
C HIS A 23 1.43 5.02 34.68
N PHE A 24 1.75 4.22 33.67
CA PHE A 24 2.84 3.25 33.73
C PHE A 24 4.15 3.95 33.34
N THR A 25 5.23 3.72 34.09
CA THR A 25 6.56 4.26 33.77
C THR A 25 7.38 3.20 33.06
N LEU A 26 7.74 3.45 31.81
CA LEU A 26 8.64 2.62 31.04
C LEU A 26 10.09 3.05 31.33
N ASP A 27 10.88 2.17 31.94
CA ASP A 27 12.25 2.46 32.37
C ASP A 27 13.16 1.23 32.25
N ALA A 28 14.41 1.35 32.73
CA ALA A 28 15.40 0.29 32.67
C ALA A 28 15.04 -0.96 33.51
N GLY A 29 14.11 -0.84 34.46
CA GLY A 29 13.59 -1.95 35.25
C GLY A 29 12.39 -2.66 34.60
N THR A 30 11.86 -2.11 33.50
CA THR A 30 10.73 -2.72 32.78
C THR A 30 11.18 -4.01 32.09
N ALA A 31 10.48 -5.10 32.39
CA ALA A 31 10.70 -6.41 31.78
C ALA A 31 9.45 -6.90 31.02
N LEU A 32 9.68 -7.71 29.99
CA LEU A 32 8.63 -8.28 29.15
C LEU A 32 8.32 -9.72 29.56
N ARG A 33 7.04 -10.00 29.83
CA ARG A 33 6.51 -11.35 29.85
C ARG A 33 6.02 -11.72 28.46
N ILE A 34 6.74 -12.61 27.79
CA ILE A 34 6.47 -12.99 26.39
C ILE A 34 5.73 -14.32 26.39
N GLY A 35 4.47 -14.31 25.97
CA GLY A 35 3.69 -15.52 25.73
C GLY A 35 4.19 -16.25 24.48
N ALA A 36 3.92 -17.56 24.39
CA ALA A 36 4.33 -18.37 23.26
C ALA A 36 3.82 -17.78 21.93
N GLY A 37 4.72 -17.61 20.95
CA GLY A 37 4.41 -17.03 19.63
C GLY A 37 4.38 -15.49 19.60
N ALA A 38 4.54 -14.82 20.75
CA ALA A 38 4.59 -13.36 20.83
C ALA A 38 6.02 -12.78 20.69
N GLU A 39 7.03 -13.63 20.45
CA GLU A 39 8.44 -13.23 20.30
C GLU A 39 8.63 -12.18 19.19
N PRO A 40 8.04 -12.31 17.98
CA PRO A 40 8.20 -11.29 16.94
C PRO A 40 7.64 -9.92 17.35
N ALA A 41 6.55 -9.90 18.12
CA ALA A 41 5.98 -8.67 18.65
C ALA A 41 6.89 -8.04 19.72
N ALA A 42 7.49 -8.87 20.59
CA ALA A 42 8.46 -8.41 21.57
C ALA A 42 9.70 -7.78 20.91
N ASP A 43 10.18 -8.40 19.84
CA ASP A 43 11.32 -7.88 19.07
C ASP A 43 10.97 -6.57 18.37
N LEU A 44 9.79 -6.47 17.73
CA LEU A 44 9.33 -5.22 17.15
C LEU A 44 9.25 -4.11 18.20
N LEU A 45 8.67 -4.39 19.37
CA LEU A 45 8.55 -3.42 20.45
C LEU A 45 9.94 -2.90 20.89
N ARG A 46 10.91 -3.80 21.08
CA ARG A 46 12.29 -3.40 21.41
C ARG A 46 12.92 -2.57 20.31
N THR A 47 12.81 -2.99 19.06
CA THR A 47 13.36 -2.27 17.89
C THR A 47 12.81 -0.85 17.82
N LEU A 48 11.51 -0.67 18.07
CA LEU A 48 10.87 0.65 17.97
C LEU A 48 11.12 1.54 19.19
N LEU A 49 11.40 0.98 20.37
CA LEU A 49 11.71 1.75 21.58
C LEU A 49 13.19 2.15 21.67
N ALA A 50 14.10 1.28 21.22
CA ALA A 50 15.52 1.43 21.49
C ALA A 50 16.14 2.78 21.04
N PRO A 51 15.83 3.34 19.85
CA PRO A 51 16.51 4.54 19.35
C PRO A 51 16.31 5.77 20.26
N ALA A 52 15.06 6.14 20.55
CA ALA A 52 14.74 7.29 21.39
C ALA A 52 14.98 7.03 22.88
N THR A 53 14.59 5.84 23.37
CA THR A 53 14.53 5.60 24.81
C THR A 53 15.84 5.05 25.38
N GLY A 54 16.67 4.41 24.56
CA GLY A 54 17.81 3.60 25.00
C GLY A 54 17.39 2.34 25.76
N LEU A 55 16.09 2.03 25.85
CA LEU A 55 15.57 0.88 26.58
C LEU A 55 15.48 -0.33 25.67
N SER A 56 15.86 -1.48 26.21
CA SER A 56 15.62 -2.79 25.63
C SER A 56 15.06 -3.72 26.72
N PRO A 57 13.74 -3.66 26.96
CA PRO A 57 13.09 -4.44 28.01
C PRO A 57 13.41 -5.93 27.90
N ARG A 58 13.99 -6.49 28.97
CA ARG A 58 14.49 -7.88 28.98
C ARG A 58 13.32 -8.86 29.16
N PRO A 59 13.40 -10.09 28.61
CA PRO A 59 12.45 -11.14 28.94
C PRO A 59 12.48 -11.47 30.44
N SER A 60 11.31 -11.64 31.05
CA SER A 60 11.15 -12.15 32.42
C SER A 60 9.78 -12.82 32.58
N PRO A 61 9.66 -14.00 33.21
CA PRO A 61 8.37 -14.61 33.54
C PRO A 61 7.47 -13.69 34.39
N ASP A 62 8.08 -12.82 35.20
CA ASP A 62 7.39 -11.85 36.07
C ASP A 62 7.40 -10.43 35.49
N GLY A 63 7.63 -10.29 34.19
CA GLY A 63 7.67 -9.00 33.51
C GLY A 63 6.36 -8.22 33.65
N GLN A 64 6.47 -6.92 33.93
CA GLN A 64 5.31 -6.03 34.11
C GLN A 64 4.56 -5.80 32.79
N PHE A 65 5.26 -5.93 31.67
CA PHE A 65 4.68 -5.77 30.34
C PHE A 65 4.48 -7.15 29.70
N ALA A 66 3.24 -7.62 29.64
CA ALA A 66 2.88 -8.88 29.00
C ALA A 66 2.44 -8.69 27.54
N LEU A 67 3.01 -9.52 26.67
CA LEU A 67 2.57 -9.73 25.28
C LEU A 67 2.01 -11.15 25.18
N THR A 68 0.76 -11.32 24.78
CA THR A 68 0.11 -12.64 24.86
C THR A 68 -0.78 -12.92 23.66
N LEU A 69 -0.53 -14.05 22.99
CA LEU A 69 -1.49 -14.64 22.07
C LEU A 69 -2.49 -15.47 22.86
N ASP A 70 -3.76 -15.17 22.67
CA ASP A 70 -4.88 -15.89 23.30
C ASP A 70 -5.89 -16.26 22.21
N PRO A 71 -5.78 -17.47 21.63
CA PRO A 71 -6.69 -17.96 20.60
C PRO A 71 -8.16 -18.04 21.07
N GLY A 72 -8.42 -18.00 22.38
CA GLY A 72 -9.77 -17.97 22.94
C GLY A 72 -10.45 -16.60 22.86
N LEU A 73 -9.73 -15.54 22.47
CA LEU A 73 -10.31 -14.20 22.29
C LEU A 73 -11.23 -14.16 21.07
N THR A 74 -12.54 -14.16 21.32
CA THR A 74 -13.56 -14.01 20.30
C THR A 74 -13.83 -12.53 19.97
N GLY A 75 -14.22 -12.24 18.73
CA GLY A 75 -14.71 -10.91 18.33
C GLY A 75 -13.62 -9.88 17.99
N LEU A 76 -12.35 -10.29 17.96
CA LEU A 76 -11.22 -9.43 17.55
C LEU A 76 -10.72 -9.71 16.12
N GLY A 77 -11.11 -10.82 15.52
CA GLY A 77 -10.64 -11.22 14.18
C GLY A 77 -9.12 -11.35 14.10
N GLU A 78 -8.59 -11.28 12.88
CA GLU A 78 -7.16 -11.48 12.58
C GLU A 78 -6.25 -10.34 13.08
N GLU A 79 -6.79 -9.12 13.21
CA GLU A 79 -5.99 -7.91 13.45
C GLU A 79 -6.35 -7.16 14.73
N GLY A 80 -7.40 -7.57 15.44
CA GLY A 80 -7.84 -6.91 16.65
C GLY A 80 -7.01 -7.26 17.87
N TYR A 81 -7.02 -6.37 18.86
CA TYR A 81 -6.26 -6.52 20.09
C TYR A 81 -6.95 -5.86 21.28
N GLY A 82 -6.59 -6.32 22.47
CA GLY A 82 -6.90 -5.68 23.74
C GLY A 82 -5.62 -5.16 24.39
N LEU A 83 -5.62 -3.88 24.79
CA LEU A 83 -4.53 -3.25 25.51
C LEU A 83 -5.03 -2.69 26.84
N THR A 84 -4.39 -3.10 27.93
CA THR A 84 -4.61 -2.57 29.27
C THR A 84 -3.30 -1.99 29.79
N VAL A 85 -3.31 -0.70 30.13
CA VAL A 85 -2.21 -0.01 30.81
C VAL A 85 -2.68 0.34 32.21
N ALA A 86 -2.01 -0.20 33.21
CA ALA A 86 -2.22 0.07 34.63
C ALA A 86 -0.92 0.61 35.25
N PRO A 87 -0.94 1.21 36.47
CA PRO A 87 0.25 1.86 37.03
C PRO A 87 1.48 0.95 37.18
N HIS A 88 1.27 -0.36 37.31
CA HIS A 88 2.33 -1.34 37.55
C HIS A 88 2.36 -2.50 36.55
N ALA A 89 1.50 -2.47 35.52
CA ALA A 89 1.44 -3.53 34.52
C ALA A 89 0.89 -3.03 33.19
N VAL A 90 1.39 -3.59 32.09
CA VAL A 90 0.84 -3.44 30.75
C VAL A 90 0.51 -4.82 30.22
N LEU A 91 -0.70 -5.01 29.68
CA LEU A 91 -1.10 -6.24 29.01
C LEU A 91 -1.56 -5.90 27.61
N LEU A 92 -0.83 -6.40 26.61
CA LEU A 92 -1.28 -6.42 25.22
C LEU A 92 -1.55 -7.87 24.80
N ARG A 93 -2.79 -8.13 24.38
CA ARG A 93 -3.25 -9.45 23.97
C ARG A 93 -4.01 -9.41 22.66
N ALA A 94 -3.89 -10.47 21.87
CA ALA A 94 -4.61 -10.63 20.60
C ALA A 94 -4.80 -12.12 20.30
N ALA A 95 -5.75 -12.45 19.42
CA ALA A 95 -5.92 -13.83 18.95
C ALA A 95 -4.79 -14.24 17.98
N HIS A 96 -4.28 -13.28 17.20
CA HIS A 96 -3.25 -13.50 16.18
C HIS A 96 -2.10 -12.50 16.33
N LEU A 97 -0.92 -12.86 15.80
CA LEU A 97 0.29 -12.04 15.87
C LEU A 97 0.07 -10.63 15.32
N THR A 98 -0.64 -10.48 14.20
CA THR A 98 -0.91 -9.18 13.58
C THR A 98 -1.60 -8.22 14.55
N GLY A 99 -2.54 -8.70 15.38
CA GLY A 99 -3.17 -7.89 16.42
C GLY A 99 -2.18 -7.35 17.45
N LEU A 100 -1.19 -8.15 17.88
CA LEU A 100 -0.11 -7.64 18.74
C LEU A 100 0.71 -6.55 18.02
N LEU A 101 1.03 -6.74 16.73
CA LEU A 101 1.76 -5.73 15.95
C LEU A 101 0.95 -4.42 15.84
N ARG A 102 -0.37 -4.47 15.66
CA ARG A 102 -1.26 -3.29 15.68
C ARG A 102 -1.27 -2.61 17.04
N GLY A 103 -1.33 -3.38 18.13
CA GLY A 103 -1.30 -2.86 19.49
C GLY A 103 0.00 -2.15 19.84
N ILE A 104 1.14 -2.64 19.34
CA ILE A 104 2.44 -1.96 19.48
C ILE A 104 2.42 -0.57 18.84
N GLN A 105 1.75 -0.40 17.70
CA GLN A 105 1.64 0.93 17.07
C GLN A 105 0.78 1.89 17.89
N THR A 106 -0.27 1.39 18.55
CA THR A 106 -1.03 2.18 19.52
C THR A 106 -0.18 2.56 20.72
N LEU A 107 0.63 1.65 21.27
CA LEU A 107 1.57 1.96 22.35
C LEU A 107 2.57 3.05 21.96
N ARG A 108 3.09 3.00 20.72
CA ARG A 108 3.98 4.06 20.20
C ARG A 108 3.31 5.43 20.17
N GLN A 109 2.03 5.50 19.82
CA GLN A 109 1.28 6.75 19.85
C GLN A 109 0.89 7.18 21.27
N LEU A 110 0.71 6.25 22.21
CA LEU A 110 0.45 6.55 23.63
C LEU A 110 1.67 7.14 24.35
N LEU A 111 2.88 6.78 23.92
CA LEU A 111 4.10 7.40 24.41
C LEU A 111 4.20 8.87 23.94
N PRO A 112 4.99 9.70 24.66
CA PRO A 112 5.31 11.05 24.20
C PRO A 112 5.94 11.03 22.79
N PRO A 113 5.69 12.03 21.91
CA PRO A 113 6.24 12.06 20.55
C PRO A 113 7.76 11.88 20.47
N GLN A 114 8.49 12.27 21.52
CA GLN A 114 9.93 12.06 21.65
C GLN A 114 10.36 10.59 21.55
N ALA A 115 9.45 9.64 21.84
CA ALA A 115 9.71 8.21 21.71
C ALA A 115 9.76 7.74 20.24
N LEU A 116 9.37 8.59 19.29
CA LEU A 116 9.39 8.32 17.86
C LEU A 116 10.66 8.82 17.16
N LEU A 117 11.50 9.59 17.87
CA LEU A 117 12.78 10.06 17.35
C LEU A 117 13.76 8.89 17.16
N ASP A 118 14.71 9.05 16.26
CA ASP A 118 15.77 8.07 15.98
C ASP A 118 17.03 8.28 16.83
N THR A 119 17.02 9.29 17.70
CA THR A 119 18.14 9.68 18.57
C THR A 119 17.79 9.60 20.06
N PRO A 120 18.74 9.21 20.94
CA PRO A 120 18.49 9.08 22.37
C PRO A 120 18.04 10.39 23.06
N GLN A 121 16.93 10.34 23.80
CA GLN A 121 16.32 11.49 24.49
C GLN A 121 16.62 11.45 26.00
N ARG A 122 17.65 12.19 26.43
CA ARG A 122 18.09 12.23 27.83
C ARG A 122 17.13 13.03 28.71
N GLY A 123 16.87 12.55 29.93
CA GLY A 123 16.04 13.24 30.91
C GLY A 123 14.53 13.14 30.68
N THR A 124 14.11 12.49 29.59
CA THR A 124 12.70 12.22 29.28
C THR A 124 12.18 11.08 30.13
N ARG A 125 11.00 11.25 30.73
CA ARG A 125 10.27 10.16 31.37
C ARG A 125 9.31 9.54 30.37
N TRP A 126 9.41 8.23 30.17
CA TRP A 126 8.54 7.49 29.25
C TRP A 126 7.28 7.05 30.01
N LEU A 127 6.24 7.88 29.94
CA LEU A 127 4.98 7.66 30.64
C LEU A 127 3.92 7.19 29.65
N LEU A 128 3.35 6.02 29.91
CA LEU A 128 2.15 5.53 29.23
C LEU A 128 0.93 5.91 30.10
N PRO A 129 -0.05 6.66 29.58
CA PRO A 129 -1.28 6.92 30.34
C PRO A 129 -2.01 5.60 30.60
N CYS A 130 -2.54 5.43 31.81
CA CYS A 130 -3.35 4.26 32.10
C CYS A 130 -4.61 4.29 31.24
N ALA A 131 -4.94 3.15 30.61
CA ALA A 131 -6.00 3.06 29.64
C ALA A 131 -6.47 1.62 29.45
N GLU A 132 -7.72 1.48 29.01
CA GLU A 132 -8.27 0.24 28.47
C GLU A 132 -8.69 0.48 27.03
N ILE A 133 -8.13 -0.30 26.10
CA ILE A 133 -8.37 -0.20 24.67
C ILE A 133 -8.76 -1.58 24.13
N THR A 134 -9.83 -1.64 23.37
CA THR A 134 -10.19 -2.79 22.54
C THR A 134 -10.40 -2.26 21.13
N ASP A 135 -9.69 -2.86 20.18
CA ASP A 135 -9.55 -2.26 18.86
C ASP A 135 -9.57 -3.32 17.77
N VAL A 136 -10.31 -3.06 16.70
CA VAL A 136 -10.50 -3.95 15.55
C VAL A 136 -10.73 -3.08 14.30
N PRO A 137 -10.11 -3.41 13.14
CA PRO A 137 -10.37 -2.66 11.93
C PRO A 137 -11.79 -2.88 11.41
N ARG A 138 -12.41 -1.82 10.87
CA ARG A 138 -13.68 -1.91 10.12
C ARG A 138 -13.53 -2.73 8.84
N HIS A 139 -12.46 -2.48 8.08
CA HIS A 139 -12.20 -3.14 6.80
C HIS A 139 -10.94 -4.00 6.87
N PRO A 140 -10.96 -5.25 6.33
CA PRO A 140 -9.76 -6.08 6.26
C PRO A 140 -8.70 -5.54 5.29
N TRP A 141 -9.11 -4.79 4.25
CA TRP A 141 -8.19 -4.15 3.31
C TRP A 141 -8.00 -2.67 3.63
N ARG A 142 -6.77 -2.29 3.94
CA ARG A 142 -6.35 -0.90 4.15
C ARG A 142 -5.01 -0.76 3.44
N GLY A 143 -5.06 -0.23 2.22
CA GLY A 143 -3.91 -0.22 1.33
C GLY A 143 -3.26 1.15 1.17
N ALA A 144 -2.00 1.13 0.77
CA ALA A 144 -1.34 2.28 0.16
C ALA A 144 -0.46 1.80 -0.99
N MET A 145 -0.60 2.39 -2.16
CA MET A 145 0.23 2.12 -3.33
C MET A 145 1.31 3.18 -3.48
N LEU A 146 2.52 2.73 -3.85
CA LEU A 146 3.59 3.60 -4.31
C LEU A 146 4.07 3.14 -5.69
N ASP A 147 3.99 4.05 -6.65
CA ASP A 147 4.60 3.91 -7.97
C ASP A 147 6.11 4.14 -7.89
N VAL A 148 6.88 3.08 -8.14
CA VAL A 148 8.34 3.15 -8.27
C VAL A 148 8.80 2.93 -9.72
N ALA A 149 7.86 2.69 -10.64
CA ALA A 149 8.11 2.53 -12.06
C ALA A 149 8.37 3.88 -12.71
N ARG A 150 7.55 4.91 -12.45
CA ARG A 150 7.73 6.25 -13.05
C ARG A 150 8.95 6.95 -12.44
N HIS A 151 9.08 6.97 -11.11
CA HIS A 151 10.30 7.41 -10.42
C HIS A 151 10.76 6.42 -9.35
N PHE A 152 11.95 5.86 -9.56
CA PHE A 152 12.54 4.85 -8.70
C PHE A 152 12.83 5.41 -7.31
N GLN A 153 12.51 4.63 -6.28
CA GLN A 153 12.85 4.92 -4.89
C GLN A 153 13.77 3.84 -4.32
N PRO A 154 14.83 4.20 -3.58
CA PRO A 154 15.73 3.23 -2.98
C PRO A 154 15.01 2.37 -1.92
N VAL A 155 15.45 1.12 -1.75
CA VAL A 155 14.83 0.18 -0.78
C VAL A 155 14.84 0.71 0.66
N SER A 156 15.83 1.54 1.01
CA SER A 156 15.90 2.22 2.32
C SER A 156 14.69 3.11 2.55
N TYR A 157 14.23 3.83 1.52
CA TYR A 157 13.01 4.62 1.59
C TYR A 157 11.76 3.75 1.65
N LEU A 158 11.71 2.63 0.90
CA LEU A 158 10.57 1.70 0.99
C LEU A 158 10.39 1.13 2.40
N ARG A 159 11.50 0.86 3.12
CA ARG A 159 11.44 0.47 4.54
C ARG A 159 10.86 1.59 5.42
N ARG A 160 11.29 2.83 5.21
CA ARG A 160 10.71 4.00 5.90
C ARG A 160 9.21 4.14 5.61
N TYR A 161 8.81 3.98 4.35
CA TYR A 161 7.40 4.01 3.96
C TYR A 161 6.61 2.95 4.72
N VAL A 162 7.10 1.72 4.78
CA VAL A 162 6.51 0.62 5.56
C VAL A 162 6.40 0.95 7.06
N ASP A 163 7.39 1.59 7.68
CA ASP A 163 7.31 2.03 9.08
C ASP A 163 6.14 3.01 9.30
N LEU A 164 5.96 3.95 8.37
CA LEU A 164 4.88 4.93 8.43
C LEU A 164 3.52 4.30 8.13
N LEU A 165 3.42 3.36 7.18
CA LEU A 165 2.21 2.57 6.93
C LEU A 165 1.79 1.80 8.19
N ALA A 166 2.74 1.12 8.83
CA ALA A 166 2.50 0.34 10.03
C ALA A 166 2.01 1.22 11.20
N LEU A 167 2.62 2.39 11.41
CA LEU A 167 2.20 3.33 12.45
C LEU A 167 0.71 3.71 12.34
N HIS A 168 0.21 3.82 11.11
CA HIS A 168 -1.18 4.14 10.78
C HIS A 168 -2.06 2.91 10.57
N LYS A 169 -1.56 1.70 10.89
CA LYS A 169 -2.27 0.42 10.78
C LYS A 169 -2.77 0.08 9.37
N ILE A 170 -2.11 0.59 8.34
CA ILE A 170 -2.26 0.13 6.95
C ILE A 170 -1.76 -1.32 6.86
N SER A 171 -2.53 -2.19 6.19
CA SER A 171 -2.24 -3.63 6.09
C SER A 171 -1.55 -4.03 4.79
N VAL A 172 -1.78 -3.30 3.70
CA VAL A 172 -1.26 -3.66 2.38
C VAL A 172 -0.40 -2.53 1.84
N PHE A 173 0.84 -2.85 1.49
CA PHE A 173 1.68 -2.02 0.66
C PHE A 173 1.61 -2.54 -0.78
N HIS A 174 0.90 -1.82 -1.64
CA HIS A 174 0.83 -2.11 -3.07
C HIS A 174 2.05 -1.51 -3.77
N LEU A 175 2.96 -2.35 -4.26
CA LEU A 175 4.21 -1.91 -4.86
C LEU A 175 4.12 -2.03 -6.38
N HIS A 176 3.90 -0.88 -7.04
CA HIS A 176 3.80 -0.78 -8.50
C HIS A 176 5.20 -0.79 -9.12
N LEU A 177 5.64 -1.97 -9.60
CA LEU A 177 7.04 -2.27 -9.93
C LEU A 177 7.39 -2.06 -11.39
N THR A 178 6.42 -1.98 -12.29
CA THR A 178 6.65 -2.00 -13.73
C THR A 178 5.68 -1.07 -14.43
N ASP A 179 6.16 -0.30 -15.38
CA ASP A 179 5.34 0.50 -16.27
C ASP A 179 6.11 0.80 -17.57
N ASP A 180 5.55 1.64 -18.43
CA ASP A 180 6.17 2.05 -19.68
C ASP A 180 7.53 2.75 -19.50
N GLN A 181 7.67 3.52 -18.42
CA GLN A 181 8.86 4.33 -18.12
C GLN A 181 9.89 3.63 -17.23
N GLY A 182 9.62 2.37 -16.84
CA GLY A 182 10.64 1.55 -16.20
C GLY A 182 10.17 0.23 -15.60
N TRP A 183 11.10 -0.71 -15.55
CA TRP A 183 10.93 -2.04 -14.95
C TRP A 183 11.87 -2.18 -13.75
N ARG A 184 11.32 -2.44 -12.55
CA ARG A 184 12.09 -2.36 -11.28
C ARG A 184 12.41 -3.70 -10.63
N MET A 185 11.81 -4.81 -11.07
CA MET A 185 11.98 -6.12 -10.46
C MET A 185 12.95 -7.01 -11.26
N PRO A 186 13.98 -7.63 -10.67
CA PRO A 186 14.83 -8.56 -11.41
C PRO A 186 14.09 -9.89 -11.63
N VAL A 187 14.24 -10.45 -12.83
CA VAL A 187 13.77 -11.79 -13.17
C VAL A 187 14.94 -12.56 -13.74
N ALA A 188 15.38 -13.62 -13.06
CA ALA A 188 16.67 -14.25 -13.35
C ALA A 188 16.77 -14.78 -14.80
N ALA A 189 15.67 -15.31 -15.32
CA ALA A 189 15.59 -15.80 -16.70
C ALA A 189 15.55 -14.67 -17.75
N LEU A 190 15.26 -13.43 -17.33
CA LEU A 190 14.97 -12.29 -18.21
C LEU A 190 15.78 -11.05 -17.77
N PRO A 191 17.12 -11.11 -17.75
CA PRO A 191 17.98 -10.07 -17.16
C PRO A 191 17.84 -8.70 -17.84
N ARG A 192 17.50 -8.66 -19.14
CA ARG A 192 17.36 -7.40 -19.87
C ARG A 192 16.19 -6.55 -19.37
N LEU A 193 15.23 -7.13 -18.63
CA LEU A 193 14.14 -6.37 -18.03
C LEU A 193 14.68 -5.28 -17.11
N THR A 194 15.73 -5.55 -16.33
CA THR A 194 16.37 -4.52 -15.49
C THR A 194 17.56 -3.86 -16.18
N GLU A 195 18.34 -4.58 -17.00
CA GLU A 195 19.52 -3.98 -17.68
C GLU A 195 19.13 -2.93 -18.72
N VAL A 196 18.01 -3.13 -19.43
CA VAL A 196 17.46 -2.19 -20.42
C VAL A 196 16.23 -1.50 -19.84
N GLY A 197 15.22 -2.28 -19.45
CA GLY A 197 13.94 -1.74 -18.98
C GLY A 197 14.04 -0.93 -17.68
N GLY A 198 15.11 -1.10 -16.91
CA GLY A 198 15.37 -0.31 -15.69
C GLY A 198 15.82 1.13 -15.95
N HIS A 199 16.07 1.53 -17.21
CA HIS A 199 16.70 2.80 -17.54
C HIS A 199 16.00 3.51 -18.70
N ARG A 200 15.80 4.83 -18.56
CA ARG A 200 15.34 5.71 -19.64
C ARG A 200 16.29 6.90 -19.82
N ALA A 201 16.30 7.47 -21.02
CA ALA A 201 17.24 8.52 -21.40
C ALA A 201 16.95 9.89 -20.74
N GLU A 202 15.68 10.19 -20.49
CA GLU A 202 15.20 11.46 -19.93
C GLU A 202 13.75 11.33 -19.47
N SER A 203 13.20 12.37 -18.84
CA SER A 203 11.80 12.41 -18.40
C SER A 203 11.08 13.66 -18.92
N GLN A 204 9.82 13.50 -19.33
CA GLN A 204 8.95 14.59 -19.74
C GLN A 204 8.71 15.58 -18.59
N LYS A 205 8.84 16.87 -18.89
CA LYS A 205 8.50 17.96 -17.98
C LYS A 205 7.07 18.44 -18.23
N GLY A 206 6.30 18.60 -17.17
CA GLY A 206 4.91 19.04 -17.26
C GLY A 206 3.94 17.92 -17.67
N PRO A 207 2.66 18.26 -17.91
CA PRO A 207 1.60 17.29 -18.12
C PRO A 207 1.85 16.39 -19.35
N ALA A 208 1.16 15.24 -19.38
CA ALA A 208 1.13 14.37 -20.55
C ALA A 208 0.84 15.19 -21.83
N GLY A 209 1.55 14.86 -22.91
CA GLY A 209 1.52 15.63 -24.16
C GLY A 209 2.44 16.86 -24.23
N SER A 210 3.19 17.19 -23.17
CA SER A 210 4.25 18.21 -23.22
C SER A 210 5.43 17.81 -24.13
N ASP A 211 5.99 18.76 -24.87
CA ASP A 211 7.16 18.56 -25.74
C ASP A 211 8.49 18.91 -25.07
N THR A 212 8.51 19.08 -23.74
CA THR A 212 9.72 19.44 -22.99
C THR A 212 10.21 18.29 -22.12
N TYR A 213 11.54 18.15 -22.01
CA TYR A 213 12.21 17.07 -21.27
C TYR A 213 13.30 17.64 -20.36
N ASP A 214 13.71 16.85 -19.38
CA ASP A 214 14.79 17.19 -18.47
C ASP A 214 16.20 16.96 -19.03
N GLY A 215 16.35 16.08 -20.02
CA GLY A 215 17.65 15.65 -20.54
C GLY A 215 18.49 14.87 -19.51
N ILE A 216 17.86 14.33 -18.47
CA ILE A 216 18.55 13.65 -17.35
C ILE A 216 18.19 12.16 -17.37
N PRO A 217 19.17 11.27 -17.63
CA PRO A 217 18.93 9.83 -17.53
C PRO A 217 18.42 9.44 -16.15
N HIS A 218 17.37 8.62 -16.12
CA HIS A 218 16.75 8.11 -14.90
C HIS A 218 16.68 6.59 -14.95
N GLY A 219 16.92 5.95 -13.81
CA GLY A 219 16.79 4.50 -13.73
C GLY A 219 17.01 3.96 -12.34
N GLY A 220 17.06 2.63 -12.28
CA GLY A 220 17.19 1.87 -11.05
C GLY A 220 16.32 0.62 -11.13
N ALA A 221 16.79 -0.43 -10.49
CA ALA A 221 16.05 -1.66 -10.26
C ALA A 221 16.46 -2.21 -8.90
N TYR A 222 15.56 -2.95 -8.27
CA TYR A 222 15.87 -3.67 -7.06
C TYR A 222 16.67 -4.93 -7.39
N THR A 223 17.44 -5.39 -6.43
CA THR A 223 17.92 -6.78 -6.42
C THR A 223 16.87 -7.68 -5.78
N ARG A 224 16.96 -8.99 -6.07
CA ARG A 224 16.09 -10.00 -5.44
C ARG A 224 16.21 -9.95 -3.91
N ASP A 225 17.42 -9.82 -3.39
CA ASP A 225 17.69 -9.76 -1.95
C ASP A 225 17.11 -8.51 -1.28
N GLU A 226 17.10 -7.37 -1.98
CA GLU A 226 16.44 -6.15 -1.49
C GLU A 226 14.93 -6.34 -1.37
N LEU A 227 14.28 -6.96 -2.37
CA LEU A 227 12.84 -7.22 -2.35
C LEU A 227 12.47 -8.26 -1.29
N VAL A 228 13.18 -9.39 -1.21
CA VAL A 228 12.99 -10.39 -0.14
C VAL A 228 13.21 -9.76 1.24
N GLY A 229 14.23 -8.90 1.36
CA GLY A 229 14.52 -8.15 2.57
C GLY A 229 13.39 -7.18 2.96
N LEU A 230 12.82 -6.47 1.98
CA LEU A 230 11.69 -5.56 2.18
C LEU A 230 10.42 -6.31 2.59
N VAL A 231 10.09 -7.41 1.90
CA VAL A 231 8.95 -8.27 2.23
C VAL A 231 9.03 -8.76 3.68
N ARG A 232 10.20 -9.28 4.09
CA ARG A 232 10.42 -9.70 5.49
C ARG A 232 10.31 -8.52 6.47
N TYR A 233 10.85 -7.37 6.11
CA TYR A 233 10.80 -6.16 6.93
C TYR A 233 9.37 -5.67 7.17
N ALA A 234 8.54 -5.71 6.12
CA ALA A 234 7.12 -5.36 6.15
C ALA A 234 6.29 -6.37 6.94
N ALA A 235 6.52 -7.67 6.73
CA ALA A 235 5.85 -8.73 7.49
C ALA A 235 6.08 -8.60 9.01
N ALA A 236 7.31 -8.25 9.44
CA ALA A 236 7.62 -8.00 10.84
C ALA A 236 6.85 -6.81 11.46
N ARG A 237 6.19 -5.99 10.63
CA ARG A 237 5.36 -4.84 11.01
C ARG A 237 3.87 -5.05 10.72
N GLY A 238 3.49 -6.26 10.29
CA GLY A 238 2.13 -6.60 9.92
C GLY A 238 1.68 -5.93 8.61
N VAL A 239 2.61 -5.62 7.70
CA VAL A 239 2.30 -5.08 6.38
C VAL A 239 2.60 -6.15 5.33
N THR A 240 1.60 -6.47 4.51
CA THR A 240 1.75 -7.36 3.35
C THR A 240 2.21 -6.53 2.15
N VAL A 241 3.29 -6.93 1.49
CA VAL A 241 3.72 -6.30 0.23
C VAL A 241 3.07 -7.05 -0.92
N MET A 242 2.11 -6.40 -1.59
CA MET A 242 1.49 -6.90 -2.81
C MET A 242 2.25 -6.33 -4.01
N PRO A 243 2.92 -7.16 -4.83
CA PRO A 243 3.57 -6.69 -6.04
C PRO A 243 2.54 -6.44 -7.15
N GLU A 244 2.86 -5.53 -8.04
CA GLU A 244 2.17 -5.33 -9.31
C GLU A 244 3.15 -5.45 -10.47
N ILE A 245 2.80 -6.29 -11.43
CA ILE A 245 3.44 -6.38 -12.74
C ILE A 245 2.38 -6.09 -13.79
N GLU A 246 2.48 -4.91 -14.40
CA GLU A 246 1.56 -4.42 -15.43
C GLU A 246 1.51 -5.35 -16.64
N MET A 247 0.28 -5.68 -17.06
CA MET A 247 0.00 -6.40 -18.31
C MET A 247 -1.48 -6.28 -18.71
N PRO A 248 -1.83 -6.32 -20.01
CA PRO A 248 -0.94 -6.30 -21.17
C PRO A 248 -0.59 -4.88 -21.67
N GLY A 249 -1.18 -3.84 -21.08
CA GLY A 249 -0.76 -2.44 -21.23
C GLY A 249 0.40 -2.08 -20.31
N HIS A 250 0.86 -0.82 -20.33
CA HIS A 250 1.93 -0.32 -19.45
C HIS A 250 3.23 -1.16 -19.47
N VAL A 251 3.60 -1.69 -20.63
CA VAL A 251 4.66 -2.69 -20.80
C VAL A 251 5.84 -2.19 -21.66
N ARG A 252 5.89 -0.90 -22.00
CA ARG A 252 6.90 -0.38 -22.94
C ARG A 252 8.34 -0.64 -22.47
N ALA A 253 8.61 -0.67 -21.16
CA ALA A 253 9.92 -1.03 -20.63
C ALA A 253 10.29 -2.49 -20.92
N ALA A 254 9.33 -3.42 -20.82
CA ALA A 254 9.53 -4.83 -21.16
C ALA A 254 9.74 -5.01 -22.67
N LEU A 255 8.97 -4.31 -23.50
CA LEU A 255 9.10 -4.37 -24.96
C LEU A 255 10.41 -3.75 -25.47
N ALA A 256 10.95 -2.73 -24.79
CA ALA A 256 12.28 -2.21 -25.09
C ALA A 256 13.38 -3.24 -24.77
N ALA A 257 13.19 -4.01 -23.70
CA ALA A 257 14.10 -5.08 -23.31
C ALA A 257 13.99 -6.32 -24.21
N TYR A 258 12.78 -6.68 -24.64
CA TYR A 258 12.48 -7.87 -25.44
C TYR A 258 11.43 -7.52 -26.52
N PRO A 259 11.85 -6.93 -27.66
CA PRO A 259 10.94 -6.50 -28.73
C PRO A 259 10.05 -7.62 -29.29
N GLU A 260 10.52 -8.86 -29.23
CA GLU A 260 9.80 -10.06 -29.66
C GLU A 260 8.43 -10.23 -28.95
N LEU A 261 8.24 -9.62 -27.79
CA LEU A 261 6.99 -9.68 -27.03
C LEU A 261 5.87 -8.79 -27.60
N GLY A 262 6.17 -7.88 -28.52
CA GLY A 262 5.22 -6.92 -29.07
C GLY A 262 4.44 -7.43 -30.29
N ASN A 263 3.55 -6.59 -30.81
CA ASN A 263 2.81 -6.86 -32.06
C ASN A 263 3.65 -6.61 -33.33
N HIS A 264 4.78 -5.93 -33.19
CA HIS A 264 5.69 -5.51 -34.26
C HIS A 264 7.13 -5.74 -33.81
N PRO A 265 7.60 -7.01 -33.74
CA PRO A 265 8.89 -7.36 -33.16
C PRO A 265 10.09 -6.80 -33.93
N GLU A 266 9.89 -6.39 -35.19
CA GLU A 266 10.86 -5.67 -36.01
C GLU A 266 11.12 -4.22 -35.54
N ARG A 267 10.24 -3.67 -34.70
CA ARG A 267 10.32 -2.29 -34.23
C ARG A 267 11.23 -2.20 -33.00
N THR A 268 12.35 -1.50 -33.13
CA THR A 268 13.16 -1.12 -31.97
C THR A 268 12.42 -0.07 -31.15
N LEU A 269 12.28 -0.31 -29.85
CA LEU A 269 11.63 0.57 -28.91
C LEU A 269 12.62 0.98 -27.83
N ASP A 270 12.61 2.26 -27.47
CA ASP A 270 13.20 2.71 -26.23
C ASP A 270 12.18 2.64 -25.09
N VAL A 271 12.68 2.56 -23.85
CA VAL A 271 11.89 2.77 -22.63
C VAL A 271 11.27 4.16 -22.69
N TRP A 272 9.99 4.28 -22.32
CA TRP A 272 9.25 5.49 -22.59
C TRP A 272 9.73 6.65 -21.73
N THR A 273 9.84 7.83 -22.34
CA THR A 273 10.27 9.08 -21.67
C THR A 273 9.12 10.04 -21.41
N ARG A 274 7.88 9.63 -21.72
CA ARG A 274 6.66 10.44 -21.63
C ARG A 274 5.63 9.80 -20.69
N TRP A 275 4.71 10.62 -20.21
CA TRP A 275 3.55 10.22 -19.41
C TRP A 275 2.32 10.00 -20.30
N GLY A 276 1.35 9.24 -19.78
CA GLY A 276 0.07 8.96 -20.44
C GLY A 276 -0.08 7.48 -20.78
N VAL A 277 -0.93 7.19 -21.76
CA VAL A 277 -1.27 5.83 -22.19
C VAL A 277 -0.47 5.44 -23.43
N CYS A 278 0.32 4.37 -23.35
CA CYS A 278 1.07 3.86 -24.50
C CYS A 278 0.19 2.98 -25.39
N ASP A 279 0.14 3.30 -26.69
CA ASP A 279 -0.58 2.46 -27.68
C ASP A 279 0.13 1.14 -28.00
N THR A 280 1.38 0.95 -27.53
CA THR A 280 2.16 -0.26 -27.78
C THR A 280 2.06 -1.21 -26.61
N VAL A 281 1.40 -2.34 -26.85
CA VAL A 281 1.02 -3.32 -25.84
C VAL A 281 1.65 -4.69 -26.13
N LEU A 282 1.56 -5.63 -25.18
CA LEU A 282 2.00 -7.00 -25.41
C LEU A 282 1.25 -7.64 -26.61
N GLY A 283 1.94 -8.54 -27.31
CA GLY A 283 1.30 -9.45 -28.25
C GLY A 283 0.43 -10.50 -27.53
N VAL A 284 -0.23 -11.35 -28.32
CA VAL A 284 -1.12 -12.44 -27.81
C VAL A 284 -0.72 -13.82 -28.34
N HIS A 285 0.56 -13.96 -28.73
CA HIS A 285 1.17 -15.22 -29.13
C HIS A 285 1.65 -16.00 -27.89
N ASP A 286 1.96 -17.29 -28.05
CA ASP A 286 2.16 -18.19 -26.90
C ASP A 286 3.43 -17.82 -26.11
N GLU A 287 4.46 -17.33 -26.79
CA GLU A 287 5.71 -16.88 -26.20
C GLU A 287 5.52 -15.70 -25.23
N VAL A 288 4.52 -14.84 -25.45
CA VAL A 288 4.15 -13.78 -24.49
C VAL A 288 3.53 -14.36 -23.23
N LEU A 289 2.65 -15.36 -23.36
CA LEU A 289 2.06 -16.02 -22.20
C LEU A 289 3.13 -16.75 -21.39
N ASP A 290 4.11 -17.38 -22.06
CA ASP A 290 5.24 -18.04 -21.40
C ASP A 290 6.16 -17.03 -20.71
N PHE A 291 6.40 -15.87 -21.33
CA PHE A 291 7.08 -14.74 -20.68
C PHE A 291 6.35 -14.32 -19.40
N CYS A 292 5.04 -14.06 -19.47
CA CYS A 292 4.26 -13.64 -18.31
C CYS A 292 4.29 -14.68 -17.18
N ARG A 293 4.17 -15.97 -17.51
CA ARG A 293 4.28 -17.07 -16.53
C ARG A 293 5.66 -17.09 -15.87
N THR A 294 6.72 -16.97 -16.66
CA THR A 294 8.11 -16.93 -16.17
C THR A 294 8.31 -15.77 -15.19
N VAL A 295 7.79 -14.59 -15.51
CA VAL A 295 7.85 -13.43 -14.61
C VAL A 295 7.05 -13.69 -13.33
N LEU A 296 5.81 -14.18 -13.46
CA LEU A 296 4.94 -14.42 -12.31
C LEU A 296 5.44 -15.53 -11.39
N ASP A 297 6.16 -16.54 -11.91
CA ASP A 297 6.86 -17.53 -11.08
C ASP A 297 7.90 -16.87 -10.16
N GLU A 298 8.76 -16.01 -10.70
CA GLU A 298 9.73 -15.26 -9.88
C GLU A 298 9.02 -14.31 -8.88
N VAL A 299 7.93 -13.67 -9.30
CA VAL A 299 7.09 -12.85 -8.40
C VAL A 299 6.56 -13.67 -7.24
N MET A 300 6.00 -14.85 -7.49
CA MET A 300 5.45 -15.71 -6.44
C MET A 300 6.53 -16.25 -5.50
N ASP A 301 7.77 -16.41 -5.97
CA ASP A 301 8.93 -16.82 -5.18
C ASP A 301 9.45 -15.71 -4.26
N VAL A 302 9.36 -14.45 -4.68
CA VAL A 302 9.82 -13.29 -3.89
C VAL A 302 8.72 -12.80 -2.93
N PHE A 303 7.47 -12.79 -3.39
CA PHE A 303 6.35 -12.20 -2.68
C PHE A 303 5.39 -13.28 -2.14
N PRO A 304 5.37 -13.51 -0.81
CA PRO A 304 4.47 -14.48 -0.19
C PRO A 304 3.02 -13.99 -0.13
N SER A 305 2.74 -12.75 -0.56
CA SER A 305 1.39 -12.19 -0.61
C SER A 305 0.42 -13.17 -1.29
N PRO A 306 -0.77 -13.42 -0.72
CA PRO A 306 -1.79 -14.20 -1.42
C PRO A 306 -2.34 -13.44 -2.64
N TYR A 307 -2.18 -12.12 -2.69
CA TYR A 307 -2.61 -11.25 -3.78
C TYR A 307 -1.41 -10.87 -4.66
N ILE A 308 -1.60 -10.96 -5.98
CA ILE A 308 -0.66 -10.47 -6.99
C ILE A 308 -1.46 -9.56 -7.93
N HIS A 309 -1.03 -8.31 -8.08
CA HIS A 309 -1.67 -7.36 -8.98
C HIS A 309 -1.07 -7.50 -10.38
N VAL A 310 -1.91 -7.48 -11.41
CA VAL A 310 -1.49 -7.67 -12.81
C VAL A 310 -1.85 -6.48 -13.70
N GLY A 311 -2.22 -5.35 -13.10
CA GLY A 311 -2.66 -4.16 -13.81
C GLY A 311 -4.00 -4.38 -14.52
N GLY A 312 -4.02 -4.09 -15.83
CA GLY A 312 -5.09 -4.44 -16.76
C GLY A 312 -5.93 -3.26 -17.26
N GLU A 313 -5.70 -2.07 -16.72
CA GLU A 313 -6.24 -0.80 -17.17
C GLU A 313 -5.58 -0.30 -18.47
N GLU A 314 -6.14 0.78 -19.02
CA GLU A 314 -5.50 1.64 -20.05
C GLU A 314 -4.70 0.86 -21.12
N CYS A 315 -5.31 -0.20 -21.66
CA CYS A 315 -4.72 -1.04 -22.68
C CYS A 315 -5.39 -0.80 -24.04
N PRO A 316 -4.87 0.12 -24.88
CA PRO A 316 -5.37 0.32 -26.23
C PRO A 316 -5.28 -0.97 -27.06
N THR A 317 -6.43 -1.46 -27.53
CA THR A 317 -6.49 -2.69 -28.34
C THR A 317 -6.21 -2.46 -29.83
N THR A 318 -5.76 -1.24 -30.18
CA THR A 318 -5.57 -0.80 -31.57
C THR A 318 -4.51 -1.65 -32.29
N GLU A 319 -3.38 -1.97 -31.66
CA GLU A 319 -2.37 -2.83 -32.31
C GLU A 319 -2.92 -4.23 -32.63
N TRP A 320 -3.71 -4.83 -31.73
CA TRP A 320 -4.34 -6.14 -31.96
C TRP A 320 -5.35 -6.13 -33.11
N THR A 321 -6.07 -5.03 -33.32
CA THR A 321 -7.04 -4.95 -34.42
C THR A 321 -6.36 -4.93 -35.80
N HIS A 322 -5.12 -4.44 -35.88
CA HIS A 322 -4.35 -4.37 -37.12
C HIS A 322 -3.37 -5.54 -37.31
N ASN A 323 -3.00 -6.23 -36.23
CA ASN A 323 -2.07 -7.36 -36.28
C ASN A 323 -2.76 -8.67 -36.74
N VAL A 324 -2.16 -9.35 -37.72
CA VAL A 324 -2.71 -10.59 -38.30
C VAL A 324 -2.76 -11.72 -37.28
N ALA A 325 -1.68 -11.94 -36.52
CA ALA A 325 -1.62 -13.01 -35.52
C ALA A 325 -2.63 -12.82 -34.38
N ALA A 326 -2.87 -11.57 -33.96
CA ALA A 326 -3.91 -11.25 -32.97
C ALA A 326 -5.32 -11.54 -33.51
N ARG A 327 -5.60 -11.19 -34.76
CA ARG A 327 -6.88 -11.52 -35.40
C ARG A 327 -7.10 -13.03 -35.52
N GLU A 328 -6.07 -13.77 -35.90
CA GLU A 328 -6.10 -15.23 -35.96
C GLU A 328 -6.30 -15.85 -34.57
N ARG A 329 -5.63 -15.32 -33.54
CA ARG A 329 -5.84 -15.73 -32.14
C ARG A 329 -7.29 -15.51 -31.72
N ALA A 330 -7.86 -14.35 -32.00
CA ALA A 330 -9.25 -14.06 -31.64
C ALA A 330 -10.23 -15.07 -32.28
N VAL A 331 -10.04 -15.39 -33.56
CA VAL A 331 -10.82 -16.43 -34.26
C VAL A 331 -10.61 -17.80 -33.64
N ALA A 332 -9.36 -18.19 -33.37
CA ALA A 332 -9.03 -19.49 -32.78
C ALA A 332 -9.63 -19.69 -31.38
N GLN A 333 -9.78 -18.60 -30.62
CA GLN A 333 -10.39 -18.60 -29.29
C GLN A 333 -11.92 -18.38 -29.32
N GLY A 334 -12.53 -18.26 -30.50
CA GLY A 334 -13.97 -18.04 -30.65
C GLY A 334 -14.44 -16.68 -30.11
N LEU A 335 -13.56 -15.68 -30.08
CA LEU A 335 -13.86 -14.34 -29.57
C LEU A 335 -14.54 -13.48 -30.65
N PRO A 336 -15.40 -12.52 -30.27
CA PRO A 336 -16.13 -11.66 -31.22
C PRO A 336 -15.20 -10.74 -32.03
N GLY A 337 -13.97 -10.52 -31.58
CA GLY A 337 -12.95 -9.77 -32.30
C GLY A 337 -11.70 -9.51 -31.44
N PRO A 338 -10.67 -8.87 -32.00
CA PRO A 338 -9.40 -8.66 -31.31
C PRO A 338 -9.49 -7.85 -30.02
N ALA A 339 -10.45 -6.92 -29.89
CA ALA A 339 -10.64 -6.16 -28.65
C ALA A 339 -10.98 -7.07 -27.45
N ALA A 340 -11.66 -8.20 -27.68
CA ALA A 340 -11.99 -9.17 -26.63
C ALA A 340 -10.78 -9.99 -26.16
N LEU A 341 -9.62 -9.86 -26.81
CA LEU A 341 -8.38 -10.51 -26.36
C LEU A 341 -7.89 -9.96 -25.03
N HIS A 342 -8.27 -8.73 -24.64
CA HIS A 342 -7.90 -8.15 -23.34
C HIS A 342 -8.42 -9.03 -22.19
N GLY A 343 -9.73 -9.28 -22.15
CA GLY A 343 -10.35 -10.14 -21.15
C GLY A 343 -9.87 -11.60 -21.23
N TRP A 344 -9.63 -12.12 -22.44
CA TRP A 344 -9.04 -13.46 -22.61
C TRP A 344 -7.64 -13.55 -22.03
N PHE A 345 -6.77 -12.57 -22.30
CA PHE A 345 -5.39 -12.52 -21.82
C PHE A 345 -5.37 -12.48 -20.29
N LEU A 346 -6.13 -11.57 -19.68
CA LEU A 346 -6.25 -11.48 -18.23
C LEU A 346 -6.86 -12.76 -17.62
N GLY A 347 -7.76 -13.44 -18.35
CA GLY A 347 -8.22 -14.80 -18.03
C GLY A 347 -7.09 -15.82 -17.94
N GLN A 348 -6.20 -15.87 -18.94
CA GLN A 348 -5.07 -16.80 -18.94
C GLN A 348 -4.12 -16.57 -17.75
N ILE A 349 -3.87 -15.29 -17.44
CA ILE A 349 -3.01 -14.89 -16.33
C ILE A 349 -3.67 -15.18 -14.97
N GLY A 350 -4.96 -14.85 -14.84
CA GLY A 350 -5.74 -15.13 -13.64
C GLY A 350 -5.79 -16.62 -13.33
N ASP A 351 -6.10 -17.45 -14.33
CA ASP A 351 -6.12 -18.90 -14.17
C ASP A 351 -4.76 -19.45 -13.72
N PHE A 352 -3.66 -18.90 -14.25
CA PHE A 352 -2.32 -19.28 -13.85
C PHE A 352 -2.09 -18.98 -12.37
N LEU A 353 -2.42 -17.77 -11.91
CA LEU A 353 -2.28 -17.36 -10.51
C LEU A 353 -3.14 -18.22 -9.57
N VAL A 354 -4.40 -18.47 -9.95
CA VAL A 354 -5.34 -19.32 -9.17
C VAL A 354 -4.81 -20.74 -9.02
N ARG A 355 -4.27 -21.33 -10.09
CA ARG A 355 -3.66 -22.69 -10.04
C ARG A 355 -2.46 -22.77 -9.10
N HIS A 356 -1.76 -21.65 -8.86
CA HIS A 356 -0.65 -21.55 -7.92
C HIS A 356 -1.07 -21.06 -6.52
N GLY A 357 -2.38 -21.05 -6.23
CA GLY A 357 -2.91 -20.68 -4.92
C GLY A 357 -2.85 -19.17 -4.64
N ARG A 358 -2.67 -18.34 -5.68
CA ARG A 358 -2.71 -16.88 -5.58
C ARG A 358 -4.06 -16.34 -6.02
N ARG A 359 -4.35 -15.11 -5.60
CA ARG A 359 -5.55 -14.36 -5.94
C ARG A 359 -5.15 -13.23 -6.89
N PRO A 360 -5.58 -13.27 -8.16
CA PRO A 360 -5.30 -12.18 -9.08
C PRO A 360 -6.03 -10.92 -8.63
N VAL A 361 -5.33 -9.79 -8.73
CA VAL A 361 -5.90 -8.45 -8.54
C VAL A 361 -5.68 -7.65 -9.82
N GLY A 362 -6.68 -6.89 -10.24
CA GLY A 362 -6.57 -6.05 -11.43
C GLY A 362 -7.34 -4.74 -11.29
N TRP A 363 -6.86 -3.72 -11.97
CA TRP A 363 -7.61 -2.50 -12.20
C TRP A 363 -8.73 -2.80 -13.17
N ALA A 364 -9.95 -2.43 -12.81
CA ALA A 364 -11.06 -2.54 -13.73
C ALA A 364 -11.28 -1.23 -14.49
N GLU A 365 -11.40 -1.30 -15.80
CA GLU A 365 -11.78 -0.19 -16.65
C GLU A 365 -13.28 0.12 -16.55
N THR A 366 -14.12 -0.92 -16.52
CA THR A 366 -15.59 -0.77 -16.43
C THR A 366 -16.20 -1.47 -15.21
N GLY A 367 -15.45 -2.42 -14.61
CA GLY A 367 -15.91 -3.26 -13.50
C GLY A 367 -16.59 -4.55 -13.94
N ALA A 368 -16.77 -4.76 -15.25
CA ALA A 368 -17.51 -5.89 -15.82
C ALA A 368 -16.68 -6.77 -16.77
N GLU A 369 -15.40 -6.45 -16.98
CA GLU A 369 -14.54 -7.12 -17.95
C GLU A 369 -13.68 -8.25 -17.34
N LEU A 370 -13.27 -8.14 -16.07
CA LEU A 370 -12.32 -9.08 -15.45
C LEU A 370 -12.94 -10.46 -15.10
N PRO A 371 -12.23 -11.59 -15.18
CA PRO A 371 -12.75 -12.89 -14.74
C PRO A 371 -13.14 -12.93 -13.25
N LEU A 372 -14.17 -13.70 -12.86
CA LEU A 372 -14.76 -13.68 -11.50
C LEU A 372 -13.77 -14.04 -10.37
N ASP A 373 -12.69 -14.75 -10.67
CA ASP A 373 -11.65 -15.07 -9.69
C ASP A 373 -10.80 -13.85 -9.27
N PHE A 374 -10.90 -12.73 -10.01
CA PHE A 374 -10.20 -11.49 -9.68
C PHE A 374 -10.83 -10.80 -8.47
N THR A 375 -9.96 -10.32 -7.59
CA THR A 375 -10.26 -9.15 -6.76
C THR A 375 -10.09 -7.91 -7.63
N VAL A 376 -11.05 -6.99 -7.58
CA VAL A 376 -11.10 -5.85 -8.50
C VAL A 376 -10.80 -4.56 -7.76
N MET A 377 -9.92 -3.74 -8.32
CA MET A 377 -9.73 -2.36 -7.88
C MET A 377 -10.53 -1.41 -8.77
N THR A 378 -11.44 -0.65 -8.16
CA THR A 378 -12.30 0.33 -8.85
C THR A 378 -11.87 1.74 -8.52
N TRP A 379 -11.61 2.56 -9.54
CA TRP A 379 -10.96 3.85 -9.36
C TRP A 379 -11.79 5.04 -9.83
N ARG A 380 -12.89 4.83 -10.56
CA ARG A 380 -13.67 5.93 -11.16
C ARG A 380 -14.71 6.54 -10.23
N ASP A 381 -15.70 5.79 -9.76
CA ASP A 381 -16.77 6.29 -8.89
C ASP A 381 -17.48 5.15 -8.12
N SER A 382 -18.52 5.49 -7.35
CA SER A 382 -19.32 4.52 -6.61
C SER A 382 -20.07 3.54 -7.53
N ALA A 383 -20.53 3.96 -8.71
CA ALA A 383 -21.24 3.09 -9.65
C ALA A 383 -20.30 2.02 -10.23
N HIS A 384 -19.03 2.36 -10.44
CA HIS A 384 -17.98 1.42 -10.82
C HIS A 384 -17.77 0.34 -9.75
N THR A 385 -17.71 0.74 -8.48
CA THR A 385 -17.64 -0.18 -7.32
C THR A 385 -18.86 -1.10 -7.25
N LEU A 386 -20.08 -0.55 -7.39
CA LEU A 386 -21.32 -1.33 -7.41
C LEU A 386 -21.34 -2.36 -8.56
N THR A 387 -20.86 -1.97 -9.74
CA THR A 387 -20.84 -2.84 -10.92
C THR A 387 -19.98 -4.08 -10.69
N ALA A 388 -18.75 -3.89 -10.21
CA ALA A 388 -17.84 -5.00 -9.91
C ALA A 388 -18.39 -5.90 -8.78
N ALA A 389 -18.88 -5.30 -7.69
CA ALA A 389 -19.40 -6.06 -6.56
C ALA A 389 -20.68 -6.85 -6.91
N ARG A 390 -21.63 -6.26 -7.66
CA ARG A 390 -22.86 -6.96 -8.13
C ARG A 390 -22.56 -8.14 -9.05
N ARG A 391 -21.45 -8.06 -9.79
CA ARG A 391 -20.98 -9.17 -10.63
C ARG A 391 -20.40 -10.32 -9.82
N GLY A 392 -20.02 -10.08 -8.56
CA GLY A 392 -19.57 -11.09 -7.61
C GLY A 392 -18.12 -10.95 -7.16
N HIS A 393 -17.37 -9.96 -7.66
CA HIS A 393 -15.98 -9.77 -7.28
C HIS A 393 -15.84 -9.29 -5.83
N PRO A 394 -14.78 -9.69 -5.11
CA PRO A 394 -14.23 -8.89 -4.02
C PRO A 394 -13.71 -7.56 -4.57
N VAL A 395 -13.99 -6.44 -3.89
CA VAL A 395 -13.65 -5.10 -4.41
C VAL A 395 -12.82 -4.29 -3.42
N VAL A 396 -11.79 -3.62 -3.93
CA VAL A 396 -11.08 -2.55 -3.22
C VAL A 396 -11.45 -1.22 -3.88
N SER A 397 -12.09 -0.32 -3.12
CA SER A 397 -12.45 1.00 -3.63
C SER A 397 -11.25 1.96 -3.57
N ALA A 398 -10.83 2.41 -4.73
CA ALA A 398 -9.69 3.28 -5.00
C ALA A 398 -10.14 4.57 -5.72
N TYR A 399 -11.28 5.14 -5.31
CA TYR A 399 -11.89 6.29 -5.98
C TYR A 399 -10.93 7.49 -6.10
N HIS A 400 -10.56 7.83 -7.33
CA HIS A 400 -9.49 8.78 -7.61
C HIS A 400 -9.71 10.19 -7.02
N ARG A 401 -10.96 10.65 -6.87
CA ARG A 401 -11.26 11.95 -6.23
C ARG A 401 -11.19 11.94 -4.71
N ALA A 402 -10.84 10.80 -4.10
CA ALA A 402 -10.70 10.65 -2.66
C ALA A 402 -9.39 9.97 -2.25
N THR A 403 -8.77 9.17 -3.12
CA THR A 403 -7.65 8.30 -2.71
C THR A 403 -6.38 8.47 -3.54
N TYR A 404 -6.41 9.21 -4.65
CA TYR A 404 -5.20 9.51 -5.44
C TYR A 404 -4.47 10.70 -4.80
N LEU A 405 -3.32 10.41 -4.22
CA LEU A 405 -2.52 11.37 -3.47
C LEU A 405 -1.56 12.14 -4.39
N ASP A 406 -1.40 11.71 -5.63
CA ASP A 406 -0.67 12.44 -6.67
C ASP A 406 -1.39 13.73 -7.10
N TYR A 407 -2.67 13.92 -6.75
CA TYR A 407 -3.40 15.17 -6.98
C TYR A 407 -3.05 16.23 -5.93
N ALA A 408 -3.12 17.50 -6.32
CA ALA A 408 -2.87 18.63 -5.43
C ALA A 408 -3.80 18.64 -4.20
N GLN A 409 -3.30 19.14 -3.07
CA GLN A 409 -4.05 19.18 -1.81
C GLN A 409 -4.86 20.45 -1.61
N SER A 410 -4.54 21.50 -2.34
CA SER A 410 -5.27 22.77 -2.33
C SER A 410 -5.23 23.43 -3.70
N GLY A 411 -6.01 24.51 -3.86
CA GLY A 411 -5.95 25.36 -5.05
C GLY A 411 -4.86 26.43 -4.98
N ASP A 412 -3.96 26.39 -4.00
CA ASP A 412 -2.87 27.37 -3.88
C ASP A 412 -1.89 27.19 -5.06
N PRO A 413 -1.61 28.25 -5.85
CA PRO A 413 -0.63 28.18 -6.95
C PRO A 413 0.80 27.80 -6.51
N ARG A 414 1.09 27.81 -5.20
CA ARG A 414 2.37 27.40 -4.62
C ARG A 414 2.44 25.92 -4.26
N GLU A 415 1.35 25.17 -4.43
CA GLU A 415 1.41 23.70 -4.34
C GLU A 415 2.52 23.18 -5.26
N PRO A 416 3.33 22.21 -4.80
CA PRO A 416 4.30 21.57 -5.67
C PRO A 416 3.60 20.87 -6.85
N LEU A 417 4.38 20.53 -7.87
CA LEU A 417 3.85 19.91 -9.07
C LEU A 417 3.14 18.60 -8.72
N ALA A 418 1.87 18.52 -9.09
CA ALA A 418 1.01 17.38 -8.87
C ALA A 418 0.38 16.97 -10.20
N GLN A 419 -0.27 15.80 -10.22
CA GLN A 419 -1.03 15.37 -11.38
C GLN A 419 -2.11 16.40 -11.74
N PRO A 420 -2.24 16.79 -13.02
CA PRO A 420 -3.31 17.69 -13.45
C PRO A 420 -4.67 17.09 -13.14
N GLY A 421 -5.51 17.83 -12.43
CA GLY A 421 -6.79 17.30 -12.00
C GLY A 421 -7.48 18.19 -10.99
N GLY A 422 -8.54 17.66 -10.39
CA GLY A 422 -9.18 18.30 -9.26
C GLY A 422 -8.34 18.15 -7.99
N VAL A 423 -8.57 19.06 -7.03
CA VAL A 423 -7.98 18.94 -5.69
C VAL A 423 -8.55 17.72 -4.97
N VAL A 424 -7.67 16.95 -4.33
CA VAL A 424 -8.03 15.88 -3.38
C VAL A 424 -7.48 16.32 -2.02
N ASP A 425 -8.30 17.06 -1.29
CA ASP A 425 -7.94 17.57 0.03
C ASP A 425 -8.11 16.49 1.11
N LEU A 426 -7.64 16.81 2.31
CA LEU A 426 -7.77 15.96 3.49
C LEU A 426 -9.22 15.57 3.82
N ARG A 427 -10.18 16.46 3.56
CA ARG A 427 -11.59 16.23 3.90
C ARG A 427 -12.25 15.30 2.90
N ALA A 428 -11.90 15.38 1.62
CA ALA A 428 -12.34 14.43 0.60
C ALA A 428 -11.92 13.00 0.95
N VAL A 429 -10.67 12.81 1.39
CA VAL A 429 -10.14 11.50 1.81
C VAL A 429 -10.88 10.99 3.05
N HIS A 430 -11.11 11.85 4.06
CA HIS A 430 -11.79 11.48 5.30
C HIS A 430 -13.27 11.13 5.09
N ALA A 431 -13.95 11.86 4.20
CA ALA A 431 -15.38 11.67 3.93
C ALA A 431 -15.68 10.38 3.16
N HIS A 432 -14.74 9.87 2.37
CA HIS A 432 -14.95 8.74 1.47
C HIS A 432 -15.26 7.44 2.23
N ASP A 433 -16.46 6.88 2.03
CA ASP A 433 -16.74 5.49 2.42
C ASP A 433 -16.42 4.58 1.23
N PRO A 434 -15.61 3.52 1.40
CA PRO A 434 -15.44 2.54 0.32
C PRO A 434 -16.72 1.78 -0.02
N VAL A 435 -17.68 1.69 0.91
CA VAL A 435 -18.96 1.03 0.68
C VAL A 435 -19.96 2.07 0.15
N PRO A 436 -20.47 1.92 -1.10
CA PRO A 436 -21.48 2.83 -1.64
C PRO A 436 -22.73 2.90 -0.74
N GLU A 437 -23.32 4.08 -0.59
CA GLU A 437 -24.48 4.30 0.31
C GLU A 437 -25.71 3.48 -0.09
N ASP A 438 -25.88 3.21 -1.38
CA ASP A 438 -26.97 2.43 -1.97
C ASP A 438 -26.65 0.93 -2.12
N ALA A 439 -25.53 0.46 -1.55
CA ALA A 439 -25.17 -0.95 -1.57
C ALA A 439 -26.11 -1.79 -0.70
N ASP A 440 -26.65 -2.87 -1.28
CA ASP A 440 -27.31 -3.92 -0.51
C ASP A 440 -26.28 -4.72 0.34
N PRO A 441 -26.72 -5.54 1.31
CA PRO A 441 -25.81 -6.27 2.18
C PRO A 441 -24.83 -7.20 1.47
N ASP A 442 -25.23 -7.80 0.34
CA ASP A 442 -24.38 -8.73 -0.41
C ASP A 442 -23.27 -7.97 -1.14
N VAL A 443 -23.60 -6.83 -1.74
CA VAL A 443 -22.64 -5.90 -2.35
C VAL A 443 -21.70 -5.33 -1.29
N ALA A 444 -22.24 -4.86 -0.17
CA ALA A 444 -21.45 -4.31 0.93
C ALA A 444 -20.45 -5.33 1.49
N GLY A 445 -20.87 -6.61 1.62
CA GLY A 445 -20.02 -7.70 2.08
C GLY A 445 -18.85 -8.05 1.15
N ARG A 446 -18.91 -7.63 -0.12
CA ARG A 446 -17.83 -7.84 -1.11
C ARG A 446 -16.78 -6.72 -1.12
N VAL A 447 -17.09 -5.55 -0.54
CA VAL A 447 -16.13 -4.45 -0.45
C VAL A 447 -15.14 -4.73 0.68
N LEU A 448 -13.92 -5.11 0.29
CA LEU A 448 -12.84 -5.45 1.22
C LEU A 448 -12.30 -4.23 1.95
N GLY A 449 -12.40 -3.04 1.35
CA GLY A 449 -11.94 -1.79 1.95
C GLY A 449 -11.48 -0.77 0.92
N THR A 450 -10.46 0.01 1.29
CA THR A 450 -9.93 1.12 0.47
C THR A 450 -8.41 1.17 0.46
N GLN A 451 -7.85 1.93 -0.48
CA GLN A 451 -6.43 2.09 -0.68
C GLN A 451 -6.12 3.48 -1.24
N THR A 452 -5.00 4.09 -0.81
CA THR A 452 -4.45 5.29 -1.46
C THR A 452 -3.56 4.92 -2.64
N GLN A 453 -3.49 5.78 -3.65
CA GLN A 453 -2.64 5.64 -4.82
C GLN A 453 -1.69 6.83 -4.86
N LEU A 454 -0.40 6.59 -5.07
CA LEU A 454 0.54 7.68 -5.36
C LEU A 454 1.32 7.29 -6.62
N TRP A 455 0.83 7.80 -7.74
CA TRP A 455 1.51 7.80 -9.03
C TRP A 455 2.64 8.84 -9.02
N THR A 456 3.79 8.52 -9.62
CA THR A 456 5.01 9.30 -9.39
C THR A 456 5.56 10.04 -10.60
N GLU A 457 4.77 10.32 -11.64
CA GLU A 457 5.21 11.11 -12.81
C GLU A 457 5.82 12.46 -12.42
N PHE A 458 5.24 13.13 -11.42
CA PHE A 458 5.70 14.43 -10.90
C PHE A 458 6.38 14.35 -9.53
N VAL A 459 6.47 13.15 -8.96
CA VAL A 459 6.85 12.94 -7.55
C VAL A 459 8.18 12.20 -7.48
N THR A 460 9.28 12.95 -7.58
CA THR A 460 10.61 12.36 -7.79
C THR A 460 11.43 12.12 -6.52
N THR A 461 11.04 12.72 -5.38
CA THR A 461 11.83 12.65 -4.14
C THR A 461 11.01 12.11 -2.96
N PRO A 462 11.67 11.45 -1.98
CA PRO A 462 11.06 11.08 -0.70
C PRO A 462 10.27 12.18 -0.01
N ALA A 463 10.80 13.41 0.00
CA ALA A 463 10.16 14.54 0.64
C ALA A 463 8.85 14.94 -0.07
N HIS A 464 8.81 14.83 -1.41
CA HIS A 464 7.61 15.12 -2.18
C HIS A 464 6.55 14.02 -2.01
N ILE A 465 6.98 12.74 -1.95
CA ILE A 465 6.12 11.60 -1.62
C ILE A 465 5.45 11.83 -0.26
N GLU A 466 6.24 12.18 0.76
CA GLU A 466 5.72 12.45 2.11
C GLU A 466 4.77 13.65 2.13
N TYR A 467 5.09 14.72 1.40
CA TYR A 467 4.25 15.91 1.30
C TYR A 467 2.87 15.59 0.74
N LEU A 468 2.82 14.82 -0.34
CA LEU A 468 1.55 14.41 -0.93
C LEU A 468 0.84 13.34 -0.09
N THR A 469 1.59 12.47 0.59
CA THR A 469 0.99 11.38 1.37
C THR A 469 0.37 11.87 2.69
N TYR A 470 1.02 12.79 3.39
CA TYR A 470 0.63 13.22 4.73
C TYR A 470 0.13 14.67 4.74
N PRO A 471 -1.00 14.95 5.41
CA PRO A 471 -1.72 14.09 6.35
C PRO A 471 -2.85 13.22 5.74
N ARG A 472 -3.01 13.17 4.42
CA ARG A 472 -4.12 12.43 3.76
C ARG A 472 -4.18 10.94 4.09
N LEU A 473 -3.04 10.26 4.20
CA LEU A 473 -3.01 8.85 4.64
C LEU A 473 -3.56 8.67 6.06
N CYS A 474 -3.39 9.66 6.95
CA CYS A 474 -3.97 9.61 8.29
C CYS A 474 -5.51 9.61 8.24
N ALA A 475 -6.11 10.37 7.31
CA ALA A 475 -7.55 10.34 7.08
C ALA A 475 -8.02 9.00 6.52
N LEU A 476 -7.31 8.44 5.53
CA LEU A 476 -7.65 7.12 4.99
C LEU A 476 -7.56 6.04 6.08
N ALA A 477 -6.49 6.07 6.89
CA ALA A 477 -6.32 5.16 8.01
C ALA A 477 -7.45 5.28 9.04
N ASP A 478 -7.82 6.50 9.42
CA ASP A 478 -8.93 6.74 10.37
C ASP A 478 -10.25 6.19 9.83
N ARG A 479 -10.54 6.46 8.56
CA ARG A 479 -11.78 6.05 7.90
C ARG A 479 -11.87 4.54 7.71
N ALA A 480 -10.79 3.92 7.24
CA ALA A 480 -10.75 2.49 6.93
C ALA A 480 -10.65 1.60 8.19
N TRP A 481 -10.08 2.14 9.27
CA TRP A 481 -9.99 1.45 10.56
C TRP A 481 -11.21 1.70 11.45
N SER A 482 -11.58 2.97 11.65
CA SER A 482 -12.56 3.38 12.66
C SER A 482 -13.99 3.50 12.11
N GLY A 483 -14.14 3.57 10.79
CA GLY A 483 -15.39 3.90 10.13
C GLY A 483 -15.68 5.40 10.09
N ALA A 484 -16.96 5.78 10.12
CA ALA A 484 -17.37 7.18 10.12
C ALA A 484 -17.02 7.82 11.46
N THR A 485 -16.06 8.74 11.45
CA THR A 485 -15.74 9.63 12.58
C THR A 485 -16.20 11.04 12.26
N ASP A 486 -16.48 11.84 13.29
CA ASP A 486 -16.79 13.25 13.11
C ASP A 486 -15.55 14.01 12.62
N TRP A 487 -15.75 14.97 11.70
CA TRP A 487 -14.64 15.73 11.12
C TRP A 487 -13.89 16.57 12.15
N ALA A 488 -14.59 17.19 13.11
CA ALA A 488 -13.96 18.00 14.14
C ALA A 488 -13.19 17.12 15.14
N ASP A 489 -13.71 15.94 15.48
CA ASP A 489 -12.98 14.92 16.25
C ASP A 489 -11.69 14.49 15.52
N PHE A 490 -11.79 14.12 14.24
CA PHE A 490 -10.63 13.72 13.45
C PHE A 490 -9.58 14.83 13.37
N ARG A 491 -10.00 16.07 13.05
CA ARG A 491 -9.09 17.23 12.99
C ARG A 491 -8.39 17.48 14.31
N SER A 492 -9.11 17.43 15.44
CA SER A 492 -8.50 17.61 16.76
C SER A 492 -7.45 16.54 17.09
N ARG A 493 -7.70 15.28 16.72
CA ARG A 493 -6.72 14.19 16.90
C ARG A 493 -5.53 14.35 15.95
N LEU A 494 -5.79 14.78 14.73
CA LEU A 494 -4.76 15.03 13.72
C LEU A 494 -3.82 16.15 14.13
N ASP A 495 -4.33 17.27 14.67
CA ASP A 495 -3.50 18.41 15.12
C ASP A 495 -2.49 18.01 16.21
N GLU A 496 -2.82 17.01 17.03
CA GLU A 496 -1.89 16.42 18.01
C GLU A 496 -0.97 15.36 17.37
N HIS A 497 -1.44 14.71 16.31
CA HIS A 497 -0.68 13.71 15.58
C HIS A 497 0.36 14.31 14.63
N THR A 498 0.18 15.55 14.15
CA THR A 498 1.20 16.26 13.37
C THR A 498 2.51 16.40 14.14
N VAL A 499 2.47 16.57 15.48
CA VAL A 499 3.67 16.57 16.34
C VAL A 499 4.40 15.23 16.29
N ARG A 500 3.69 14.11 16.11
CA ARG A 500 4.30 12.79 15.91
C ARG A 500 4.90 12.64 14.52
N LEU A 501 4.26 13.20 13.50
CA LEU A 501 4.79 13.25 12.14
C LEU A 501 6.07 14.10 12.09
N ASP A 502 6.10 15.24 12.78
CA ASP A 502 7.31 16.07 12.92
C ASP A 502 8.42 15.32 13.67
N ALA A 503 8.10 14.59 14.73
CA ALA A 503 9.08 13.76 15.46
C ALA A 503 9.63 12.59 14.62
N LEU A 504 8.92 12.18 13.56
CA LEU A 504 9.37 11.18 12.57
C LEU A 504 10.07 11.84 11.37
N ASP A 505 10.24 13.16 11.40
CA ASP A 505 10.76 13.99 10.31
C ASP A 505 10.00 13.78 8.98
N VAL A 506 8.67 13.65 9.07
CA VAL A 506 7.81 13.50 7.89
C VAL A 506 7.57 14.88 7.27
N ARG A 507 7.88 15.02 5.98
CA ARG A 507 7.69 16.27 5.23
C ARG A 507 6.22 16.46 4.82
N GLN A 508 5.32 16.62 5.78
CA GLN A 508 3.87 16.72 5.57
C GLN A 508 3.42 18.04 4.92
N HIS A 509 2.24 18.01 4.29
CA HIS A 509 1.49 19.21 3.91
C HIS A 509 1.01 19.97 5.18
N PRO A 510 1.22 21.30 5.24
CA PRO A 510 1.04 22.10 6.45
C PRO A 510 -0.41 22.31 6.92
#